data_AF-A0A1Q8DRE9-F1
#
_entry.id   AF-A0A1Q8DRE9-F1
#
_cell.length_a   1.000
_cell.length_b   1.000
_cell.length_c   1.000
_cell.angle_alpha   90.00
_cell.angle_beta   90.00
_cell.angle_gamma   90.00
#
_symmetry.space_group_name_H-M   'P 1'
#
loop_
_entity.id
_entity.type
_entity.pdbx_description
1 polymer ?
#
loop_
_entity_poly.entity_id
_entity_poly.type
_entity_poly.pdbx_seq_one_letter_code
_entity_poly.pdbx_strand_id
1 'polypeptide(L)'
;MSNKHRLLLTGATGFVGSAIQKRIVADGSYDLTIAVRNVNEQSDAVRIVKVDDLTTSTDWSDALKSVDVVVHTAARVHVMDDKSTDPLTEFRKVNVEGTLNLARQAADSGVKRFIFISSIKVNGEGTKIGKPYTEGSKPNPTDPYGISKYEAEQGLLKLAETTPLEVVIIRPTLVYGENVKGNFHSLMKWTYKGIPLPIGGIKKNLRSLVYVDNLVDFIITCIEHKDAKNEVFLISDNDDISTAGLLEEISKGLGVKNKAVNIPVEFINTAASAVGKSGVAQRLSGSLQVDISKAKTLLGWKPKYSTSESIQETAKCYKSSLATSQSMPLQRPLDIMFSAAGLVAASPLLIGATAIGYLDTGSPLFVQERVGKDQKPFKLVKFRTMKVDTASVASHLADNSSITKLGKVLRKTKLDELPQLINVLKGEMSLVGPRPNLFNQEELIKARTDQGVYDVLPGITGLAQLSGVDMSTPKLLAKTDKEMIDNLNLKNYFYYIARTALGKGSGDAVK
;
A
#
# COMPACT_ATOMS: atom_id res chain seq x y z
N MET A 1 16.18 -31.66 17.04
CA MET A 1 15.63 -30.47 16.35
C MET A 1 15.22 -29.50 17.44
N SER A 2 15.80 -28.29 17.47
CA SER A 2 15.41 -27.25 18.43
C SER A 2 13.89 -27.03 18.32
N ASN A 3 13.18 -27.01 19.45
CA ASN A 3 11.73 -26.85 19.51
C ASN A 3 11.40 -25.37 19.24
N LYS A 4 11.39 -24.98 17.96
CA LYS A 4 11.09 -23.60 17.54
C LYS A 4 9.68 -23.22 17.99
N HIS A 5 9.51 -22.01 18.52
CA HIS A 5 8.19 -21.48 18.84
C HIS A 5 7.38 -21.31 17.55
N ARG A 6 6.13 -21.81 17.55
CA ARG A 6 5.25 -21.80 16.38
C ARG A 6 4.33 -20.58 16.45
N LEU A 7 4.40 -19.73 15.43
CA LEU A 7 3.74 -18.43 15.41
C LEU A 7 2.67 -18.39 14.33
N LEU A 8 1.52 -17.80 14.65
CA LEU A 8 0.55 -17.36 13.64
C LEU A 8 0.59 -15.84 13.53
N LEU A 9 0.90 -15.33 12.34
CA LEU A 9 0.83 -13.91 12.01
C LEU A 9 -0.37 -13.63 11.10
N THR A 10 -1.29 -12.80 11.59
CA THR A 10 -2.34 -12.22 10.75
C THR A 10 -1.93 -10.83 10.27
N GLY A 11 -2.43 -10.42 9.10
CA GLY A 11 -2.10 -9.10 8.55
C GLY A 11 -0.68 -9.02 7.99
N ALA A 12 -0.08 -10.16 7.65
CA ALA A 12 1.30 -10.29 7.18
C ALA A 12 1.61 -9.43 5.93
N THR A 13 0.61 -9.12 5.10
CA THR A 13 0.76 -8.25 3.92
C THR A 13 0.69 -6.75 4.25
N GLY A 14 0.42 -6.39 5.52
CA GLY A 14 0.32 -5.01 6.00
C GLY A 14 1.69 -4.42 6.33
N PHE A 15 1.71 -3.12 6.64
CA PHE A 15 2.96 -2.38 6.91
C PHE A 15 3.78 -2.95 8.09
N VAL A 16 3.12 -3.22 9.22
CA VAL A 16 3.78 -3.82 10.39
C VAL A 16 3.95 -5.32 10.20
N GLY A 17 2.93 -6.01 9.68
CA GLY A 17 2.98 -7.46 9.47
C GLY A 17 4.12 -7.91 8.56
N SER A 18 4.40 -7.19 7.47
CA SER A 18 5.49 -7.56 6.56
C SER A 18 6.86 -7.37 7.18
N ALA A 19 7.02 -6.35 8.04
CA ALA A 19 8.25 -6.14 8.81
C ALA A 19 8.47 -7.25 9.85
N ILE A 20 7.40 -7.67 10.55
CA ILE A 20 7.44 -8.83 11.46
C ILE A 20 7.85 -10.09 10.70
N GLN A 21 7.17 -10.39 9.58
CA GLN A 21 7.47 -11.56 8.76
C GLN A 21 8.95 -11.57 8.31
N LYS A 22 9.43 -10.45 7.76
CA LYS A 22 10.82 -10.31 7.30
C LYS A 22 11.82 -10.57 8.43
N ARG A 23 11.59 -9.98 9.62
CA ARG A 23 12.48 -10.15 10.78
C ARG A 23 12.45 -11.58 11.32
N ILE A 24 11.28 -12.19 11.46
CA ILE A 24 11.13 -13.56 11.96
C ILE A 24 11.79 -14.58 11.02
N VAL A 25 11.57 -14.45 9.71
CA VAL A 25 12.18 -15.32 8.70
C VAL A 25 13.71 -15.18 8.72
N ALA A 26 14.23 -13.95 8.82
CA ALA A 26 15.66 -13.70 8.89
C ALA A 26 16.32 -14.24 10.17
N ASP A 27 15.60 -14.21 11.30
CA ASP A 27 16.07 -14.73 12.58
C ASP A 27 16.14 -16.28 12.59
N GLY A 28 15.13 -16.93 12.01
CA GLY A 28 15.10 -18.38 11.84
C GLY A 28 14.83 -19.19 13.12
N SER A 29 14.61 -18.55 14.28
CA SER A 29 14.31 -19.24 15.55
C SER A 29 12.85 -19.67 15.70
N TYR A 30 11.96 -19.19 14.82
CA TYR A 30 10.52 -19.45 14.87
C TYR A 30 10.05 -20.25 13.66
N ASP A 31 8.97 -21.00 13.83
CA ASP A 31 8.20 -21.57 12.74
C ASP A 31 6.99 -20.65 12.49
N LEU A 32 6.93 -20.02 11.32
CA LEU A 32 5.96 -18.95 11.04
C LEU A 32 4.87 -19.44 10.08
N THR A 33 3.63 -19.39 10.57
CA THR A 33 2.42 -19.47 9.75
C THR A 33 1.87 -18.06 9.50
N ILE A 34 1.57 -17.73 8.25
CA ILE A 34 0.89 -16.47 7.90
C ILE A 34 -0.53 -16.76 7.41
N ALA A 35 -1.50 -15.98 7.91
CA ALA A 35 -2.88 -16.01 7.43
C ALA A 35 -3.12 -14.88 6.43
N VAL A 36 -3.54 -15.24 5.21
CA VAL A 36 -3.77 -14.30 4.10
C VAL A 36 -5.12 -14.57 3.44
N ARG A 37 -5.73 -13.53 2.87
CA ARG A 37 -7.01 -13.67 2.14
C ARG A 37 -6.83 -14.25 0.75
N ASN A 38 -5.76 -13.84 0.08
CA ASN A 38 -5.39 -14.32 -1.24
C ASN A 38 -3.96 -14.86 -1.18
N VAL A 39 -3.77 -16.07 -1.68
CA VAL A 39 -2.46 -16.68 -1.84
C VAL A 39 -1.91 -16.22 -3.18
N ASN A 40 -1.05 -15.21 -3.15
CA ASN A 40 -0.43 -14.66 -4.36
C ASN A 40 0.91 -15.32 -4.68
N GLU A 41 1.61 -15.85 -3.68
CA GLU A 41 2.92 -16.50 -3.82
C GLU A 41 3.03 -17.67 -2.86
N GLN A 42 3.73 -18.73 -3.28
CA GLN A 42 4.17 -19.80 -2.39
C GLN A 42 5.55 -19.42 -1.83
N SER A 43 5.81 -19.76 -0.56
CA SER A 43 7.09 -19.52 0.08
C SER A 43 7.50 -20.76 0.86
N ASP A 44 8.73 -21.24 0.65
CA ASP A 44 9.30 -22.34 1.43
C ASP A 44 9.70 -21.90 2.86
N ALA A 45 9.77 -20.59 3.10
CA ALA A 45 10.22 -20.01 4.37
C ALA A 45 9.10 -19.85 5.41
N VAL A 46 7.83 -19.86 4.99
CA VAL A 46 6.66 -19.67 5.86
C VAL A 46 5.52 -20.57 5.42
N ARG A 47 4.76 -21.12 6.38
CA ARG A 47 3.50 -21.80 6.06
C ARG A 47 2.44 -20.74 5.74
N ILE A 48 1.82 -20.84 4.57
CA ILE A 48 0.76 -19.90 4.15
C ILE A 48 -0.60 -20.58 4.28
N VAL A 49 -1.50 -19.99 5.06
CA VAL A 49 -2.87 -20.47 5.21
C VAL A 49 -3.82 -19.42 4.64
N LYS A 50 -4.68 -19.85 3.72
CA LYS A 50 -5.76 -19.01 3.21
C LYS A 50 -6.88 -18.95 4.25
N VAL A 51 -7.27 -17.74 4.64
CA VAL A 51 -8.38 -17.51 5.56
C VAL A 51 -9.28 -16.43 4.95
N ASP A 52 -10.59 -16.57 5.12
CA ASP A 52 -11.56 -15.58 4.67
C ASP A 52 -11.44 -14.26 5.45
N ASP A 53 -12.31 -13.29 5.15
CA ASP A 53 -12.34 -12.02 5.89
C ASP A 53 -12.53 -12.27 7.40
N LEU A 54 -12.00 -11.36 8.22
CA LEU A 54 -12.12 -11.37 9.67
C LEU A 54 -13.57 -11.10 10.10
N THR A 55 -14.32 -12.16 10.34
CA THR A 55 -15.72 -12.12 10.77
C THR A 55 -15.94 -13.08 11.95
N THR A 56 -17.15 -13.07 12.49
CA THR A 56 -17.58 -14.01 13.53
C THR A 56 -17.70 -15.45 13.05
N SER A 57 -17.79 -15.67 11.74
CA SER A 57 -17.97 -17.01 11.15
C SER A 57 -16.68 -17.58 10.54
N THR A 58 -15.58 -16.82 10.56
CA THR A 58 -14.30 -17.28 10.02
C THR A 58 -13.80 -18.50 10.80
N ASP A 59 -13.47 -19.57 10.09
CA ASP A 59 -12.81 -20.75 10.66
C ASP A 59 -11.29 -20.54 10.67
N TRP A 60 -10.71 -20.61 11.86
CA TRP A 60 -9.27 -20.48 12.09
C TRP A 60 -8.59 -21.82 12.40
N SER A 61 -9.33 -22.92 12.40
CA SER A 61 -8.85 -24.24 12.82
C SER A 61 -7.56 -24.65 12.11
N ASP A 62 -7.47 -24.50 10.79
CA ASP A 62 -6.25 -24.86 10.04
C ASP A 62 -5.06 -23.95 10.34
N ALA A 63 -5.32 -22.64 10.49
CA ALA A 63 -4.30 -21.63 10.80
C ALA A 63 -3.74 -21.78 12.23
N LEU A 64 -4.56 -22.27 13.16
CA LEU A 64 -4.22 -22.44 14.58
C LEU A 64 -3.60 -23.80 14.90
N LYS A 65 -3.60 -24.75 13.97
CA LYS A 65 -2.94 -26.06 14.16
C LYS A 65 -1.50 -25.86 14.58
N SER A 66 -1.16 -26.41 15.75
CA SER A 66 0.21 -26.40 16.27
C SER A 66 0.77 -24.99 16.48
N VAL A 67 -0.04 -24.00 16.86
CA VAL A 67 0.42 -22.62 17.14
C VAL A 67 0.62 -22.42 18.64
N ASP A 68 1.73 -21.81 19.03
CA ASP A 68 2.02 -21.44 20.42
C ASP A 68 1.66 -19.98 20.72
N VAL A 69 1.90 -19.07 19.76
CA VAL A 69 1.64 -17.63 19.90
C VAL A 69 0.98 -17.07 18.64
N VAL A 70 -0.05 -16.27 18.83
CA VAL A 70 -0.70 -15.50 17.75
C VAL A 70 -0.26 -14.04 17.85
N VAL A 71 0.24 -13.49 16.74
CA VAL A 71 0.50 -12.05 16.58
C VAL A 71 -0.56 -11.47 15.65
N HIS A 72 -1.48 -10.70 16.23
CA HIS A 72 -2.63 -10.16 15.52
C HIS A 72 -2.40 -8.70 15.09
N THR A 73 -2.00 -8.52 13.83
CA THR A 73 -1.81 -7.18 13.22
C THR A 73 -2.92 -6.79 12.24
N ALA A 74 -3.75 -7.75 11.84
CA ALA A 74 -4.85 -7.48 10.92
C ALA A 74 -5.89 -6.58 11.57
N ALA A 75 -6.33 -5.58 10.82
CA ALA A 75 -7.40 -4.68 11.21
C ALA A 75 -7.94 -3.99 9.96
N ARG A 76 -9.21 -3.57 10.02
CA ARG A 76 -9.72 -2.53 9.13
C ARG A 76 -9.11 -1.20 9.59
N VAL A 77 -8.36 -0.54 8.69
CA VAL A 77 -7.64 0.71 8.96
C VAL A 77 -7.79 1.65 7.75
N HIS A 78 -8.03 2.95 8.01
CA HIS A 78 -8.00 4.04 7.01
C HIS A 78 -8.91 3.87 5.77
N VAL A 79 -10.21 3.58 5.97
CA VAL A 79 -11.20 3.78 4.89
C VAL A 79 -11.56 5.28 4.86
N MET A 80 -10.82 6.07 4.07
CA MET A 80 -11.04 7.53 3.98
C MET A 80 -12.31 7.89 3.19
N ASP A 81 -12.79 6.99 2.32
CA ASP A 81 -14.07 7.07 1.59
C ASP A 81 -14.96 5.90 2.04
N ASP A 82 -15.29 5.84 3.33
CA ASP A 82 -16.24 4.83 3.80
C ASP A 82 -17.64 5.23 3.33
N LYS A 83 -18.08 4.61 2.22
CA LYS A 83 -19.45 4.78 1.69
C LYS A 83 -20.50 4.05 2.54
N SER A 84 -20.09 3.38 3.63
CA SER A 84 -21.04 2.79 4.56
C SER A 84 -21.81 3.87 5.31
N THR A 85 -23.08 3.58 5.56
CA THR A 85 -23.97 4.44 6.35
C THR A 85 -23.58 4.49 7.83
N ASP A 86 -22.80 3.51 8.30
CA ASP A 86 -22.30 3.44 9.68
C ASP A 86 -20.88 2.81 9.74
N PRO A 87 -19.84 3.66 9.64
CA PRO A 87 -18.45 3.21 9.71
C PRO A 87 -18.09 2.49 11.03
N LEU A 88 -18.70 2.89 12.17
CA LEU A 88 -18.38 2.29 13.47
C LEU A 88 -18.82 0.83 13.54
N THR A 89 -20.01 0.52 13.03
CA THR A 89 -20.49 -0.86 12.93
C THR A 89 -19.56 -1.73 12.09
N GLU A 90 -19.08 -1.21 10.95
CA GLU A 90 -18.15 -1.94 10.10
C GLU A 90 -16.76 -2.13 10.73
N PHE A 91 -16.27 -1.15 11.49
CA PHE A 91 -15.07 -1.33 12.31
C PHE A 91 -15.27 -2.37 13.41
N ARG A 92 -16.42 -2.38 14.09
CA ARG A 92 -16.73 -3.37 15.15
C ARG A 92 -16.75 -4.80 14.64
N LYS A 93 -17.44 -5.06 13.53
CA LYS A 93 -17.50 -6.41 12.92
C LYS A 93 -16.11 -7.02 12.72
N VAL A 94 -15.19 -6.23 12.16
CA VAL A 94 -13.84 -6.71 11.83
C VAL A 94 -12.92 -6.65 13.06
N ASN A 95 -12.77 -5.47 13.66
CA ASN A 95 -11.74 -5.22 14.66
C ASN A 95 -12.11 -5.72 16.06
N VAL A 96 -13.40 -5.87 16.37
CA VAL A 96 -13.88 -6.39 17.65
C VAL A 96 -14.29 -7.84 17.46
N GLU A 97 -15.34 -8.09 16.68
CA GLU A 97 -15.97 -9.42 16.64
C GLU A 97 -15.07 -10.45 15.95
N GLY A 98 -14.46 -10.11 14.80
CA GLY A 98 -13.50 -10.94 14.11
C GLY A 98 -12.25 -11.24 14.96
N THR A 99 -11.72 -10.23 15.66
CA THR A 99 -10.59 -10.40 16.60
C THR A 99 -10.94 -11.37 17.73
N LEU A 100 -12.11 -11.19 18.36
CA LEU A 100 -12.54 -12.05 19.47
C LEU A 100 -12.88 -13.46 19.01
N ASN A 101 -13.39 -13.64 17.80
CA ASN A 101 -13.59 -14.96 17.20
C ASN A 101 -12.25 -15.71 17.08
N LEU A 102 -11.23 -15.08 16.47
CA LEU A 102 -9.89 -15.65 16.38
C LEU A 102 -9.31 -15.96 17.77
N ALA A 103 -9.43 -15.04 18.73
CA ALA A 103 -8.89 -15.24 20.08
C ALA A 103 -9.57 -16.40 20.84
N ARG A 104 -10.89 -16.58 20.69
CA ARG A 104 -11.61 -17.72 21.28
C ARG A 104 -11.13 -19.04 20.67
N GLN A 105 -11.08 -19.14 19.35
CA GLN A 105 -10.59 -20.33 18.67
C GLN A 105 -9.11 -20.61 19.02
N ALA A 106 -8.30 -19.58 19.22
CA ALA A 106 -6.92 -19.71 19.68
C ALA A 106 -6.86 -20.31 21.09
N ALA A 107 -7.68 -19.83 22.04
CA ALA A 107 -7.79 -20.40 23.37
C ALA A 107 -8.23 -21.87 23.32
N ASP A 108 -9.26 -22.19 22.53
CA ASP A 108 -9.78 -23.56 22.35
C ASP A 108 -8.74 -24.50 21.72
N SER A 109 -7.85 -23.97 20.88
CA SER A 109 -6.74 -24.71 20.26
C SER A 109 -5.50 -24.82 21.14
N GLY A 110 -5.52 -24.28 22.36
CA GLY A 110 -4.39 -24.34 23.30
C GLY A 110 -3.25 -23.37 22.99
N VAL A 111 -3.50 -22.31 22.21
CA VAL A 111 -2.53 -21.22 22.03
C VAL A 111 -2.22 -20.61 23.41
N LYS A 112 -0.93 -20.39 23.69
CA LYS A 112 -0.50 -19.86 24.99
C LYS A 112 -0.66 -18.36 25.08
N ARG A 113 -0.34 -17.65 24.00
CA ARG A 113 -0.27 -16.19 24.00
C ARG A 113 -0.88 -15.55 22.76
N PHE A 114 -1.61 -14.47 22.97
CA PHE A 114 -2.23 -13.64 21.95
C PHE A 114 -1.71 -12.21 22.06
N ILE A 115 -0.85 -11.80 21.13
CA ILE A 115 -0.31 -10.45 21.04
C ILE A 115 -1.19 -9.63 20.11
N PHE A 116 -1.91 -8.66 20.66
CA PHE A 116 -2.80 -7.76 19.94
C PHE A 116 -2.14 -6.42 19.67
N ILE A 117 -2.02 -6.06 18.39
CA ILE A 117 -1.58 -4.71 18.00
C ILE A 117 -2.80 -3.78 18.01
N SER A 118 -2.93 -3.04 19.10
CA SER A 118 -3.91 -1.99 19.30
C SER A 118 -3.39 -0.65 18.74
N SER A 119 -3.73 0.47 19.37
CA SER A 119 -3.41 1.81 18.89
C SER A 119 -3.40 2.81 20.04
N ILE A 120 -2.50 3.80 19.99
CA ILE A 120 -2.53 4.93 20.92
C ILE A 120 -3.83 5.75 20.86
N LYS A 121 -4.62 5.60 19.79
CA LYS A 121 -5.96 6.21 19.64
C LYS A 121 -6.93 5.78 20.75
N VAL A 122 -6.68 4.65 21.41
CA VAL A 122 -7.43 4.23 22.60
C VAL A 122 -7.27 5.23 23.75
N ASN A 123 -6.09 5.82 23.91
CA ASN A 123 -5.84 6.83 24.94
C ASN A 123 -6.43 8.20 24.55
N GLY A 124 -6.40 8.54 23.26
CA GLY A 124 -6.99 9.76 22.72
C GLY A 124 -6.19 10.38 21.57
N GLU A 125 -6.53 11.62 21.23
CA GLU A 125 -5.97 12.33 20.06
C GLU A 125 -4.77 13.24 20.38
N GLY A 126 -4.46 13.46 21.65
CA GLY A 126 -3.32 14.29 22.04
C GLY A 126 -3.15 14.48 23.54
N THR A 127 -1.96 14.91 23.93
CA THR A 127 -1.56 15.14 25.32
C THR A 127 -1.27 16.61 25.58
N LYS A 128 -1.31 17.01 26.85
CA LYS A 128 -0.65 18.23 27.29
C LYS A 128 0.85 17.95 27.37
N ILE A 129 1.67 18.94 26.98
CA ILE A 129 3.13 18.82 27.05
C ILE A 129 3.56 18.48 28.48
N GLY A 130 4.43 17.48 28.62
CA GLY A 130 4.93 17.01 29.91
C GLY A 130 3.95 16.14 30.71
N LYS A 131 2.81 15.78 30.11
CA LYS A 131 1.85 14.81 30.67
C LYS A 131 1.63 13.68 29.66
N PRO A 132 2.63 12.80 29.45
CA PRO A 132 2.51 11.69 28.52
C PRO A 132 1.41 10.73 28.97
N TYR A 133 0.83 10.01 28.01
CA TYR A 133 -0.03 8.89 28.33
C TYR A 133 0.80 7.74 28.91
N THR A 134 0.22 7.09 29.90
CA THR A 134 0.70 5.85 30.52
C THR A 134 -0.35 4.76 30.31
N GLU A 135 -0.02 3.51 30.62
CA GLU A 135 -0.97 2.39 30.61
C GLU A 135 -2.15 2.62 31.57
N GLY A 136 -1.92 3.33 32.67
CA GLY A 136 -2.94 3.71 33.65
C GLY A 136 -3.78 4.93 33.27
N SER A 137 -3.48 5.59 32.14
CA SER A 137 -4.28 6.71 31.67
C SER A 137 -5.67 6.25 31.24
N LYS A 138 -6.72 6.97 31.67
CA LYS A 138 -8.11 6.65 31.30
C LYS A 138 -8.28 6.68 29.77
N PRO A 139 -8.72 5.58 29.12
CA PRO A 139 -9.02 5.56 27.70
C PRO A 139 -10.08 6.60 27.32
N ASN A 140 -9.89 7.25 26.17
CA ASN A 140 -10.82 8.23 25.62
C ASN A 140 -10.78 8.24 24.07
N PRO A 141 -11.10 7.10 23.41
CA PRO A 141 -11.13 7.04 21.96
C PRO A 141 -12.30 7.87 21.41
N THR A 142 -12.03 8.66 20.38
CA THR A 142 -13.04 9.55 19.77
C THR A 142 -13.44 9.13 18.37
N ASP A 143 -12.55 8.46 17.63
CA ASP A 143 -12.79 8.00 16.28
C ASP A 143 -13.23 6.52 16.24
N PRO A 144 -14.00 6.08 15.22
CA PRO A 144 -14.50 4.71 15.13
C PRO A 144 -13.42 3.62 15.19
N TYR A 145 -12.24 3.89 14.64
CA TYR A 145 -11.13 2.94 14.70
C TYR A 145 -10.59 2.82 16.13
N GLY A 146 -10.34 3.94 16.81
CA GLY A 146 -9.94 3.97 18.22
C GLY A 146 -10.95 3.27 19.14
N ILE A 147 -12.25 3.50 18.93
CA ILE A 147 -13.33 2.86 19.71
C ILE A 147 -13.29 1.33 19.51
N SER A 148 -13.24 0.87 18.25
CA SER A 148 -13.20 -0.56 17.94
C SER A 148 -11.97 -1.26 18.53
N LYS A 149 -10.80 -0.59 18.53
CA LYS A 149 -9.59 -1.14 19.15
C LYS A 149 -9.74 -1.26 20.66
N TYR A 150 -10.31 -0.26 21.33
CA TYR A 150 -10.55 -0.31 22.76
C TYR A 150 -11.54 -1.42 23.14
N GLU A 151 -12.65 -1.56 22.42
CA GLU A 151 -13.63 -2.62 22.65
C GLU A 151 -13.03 -4.02 22.47
N ALA A 152 -12.15 -4.20 21.47
CA ALA A 152 -11.40 -5.44 21.28
C ALA A 152 -10.46 -5.72 22.44
N GLU A 153 -9.72 -4.72 22.93
CA GLU A 153 -8.87 -4.86 24.12
C GLU A 153 -9.67 -5.36 25.34
N GLN A 154 -10.83 -4.76 25.61
CA GLN A 154 -11.67 -5.16 26.74
C GLN A 154 -12.17 -6.61 26.60
N GLY A 155 -12.60 -6.99 25.41
CA GLY A 155 -13.05 -8.37 25.15
C GLY A 155 -11.92 -9.39 25.28
N LEU A 156 -10.71 -9.05 24.83
CA LEU A 156 -9.53 -9.92 24.93
C LEU A 156 -9.09 -10.09 26.40
N LEU A 157 -9.04 -9.01 27.18
CA LEU A 157 -8.70 -9.08 28.61
C LEU A 157 -9.72 -9.94 29.39
N LYS A 158 -11.02 -9.77 29.10
CA LYS A 158 -12.06 -10.61 29.70
C LYS A 158 -11.94 -12.09 29.30
N LEU A 159 -11.49 -12.37 28.08
CA LEU A 159 -11.20 -13.73 27.64
C LEU A 159 -10.00 -14.32 28.41
N ALA A 160 -8.95 -13.53 28.65
CA ALA A 160 -7.78 -13.96 29.43
C ALA A 160 -8.10 -14.22 30.91
N GLU A 161 -9.14 -13.59 31.46
CA GLU A 161 -9.63 -13.89 32.83
C GLU A 161 -10.36 -15.23 32.93
N THR A 162 -10.92 -15.72 31.82
CA THR A 162 -11.80 -16.90 31.77
C THR A 162 -11.18 -18.10 31.04
N THR A 163 -9.98 -17.93 30.47
CA THR A 163 -9.26 -18.96 29.72
C THR A 163 -7.78 -18.94 30.09
N PRO A 164 -7.00 -20.00 29.79
CA PRO A 164 -5.55 -19.99 29.98
C PRO A 164 -4.78 -19.07 29.00
N LEU A 165 -5.46 -18.43 28.04
CA LEU A 165 -4.83 -17.61 27.01
C LEU A 165 -4.24 -16.34 27.63
N GLU A 166 -2.93 -16.16 27.51
CA GLU A 166 -2.26 -14.91 27.88
C GLU A 166 -2.50 -13.86 26.80
N VAL A 167 -2.90 -12.64 27.17
CA VAL A 167 -3.13 -11.55 26.23
C VAL A 167 -2.08 -10.46 26.43
N VAL A 168 -1.41 -10.03 25.36
CA VAL A 168 -0.52 -8.86 25.40
C VAL A 168 -1.09 -7.80 24.48
N ILE A 169 -1.36 -6.61 25.01
CA ILE A 169 -1.89 -5.49 24.23
C ILE A 169 -0.79 -4.47 24.01
N ILE A 170 -0.51 -4.15 22.75
CA ILE A 170 0.49 -3.15 22.38
C ILE A 170 -0.23 -1.97 21.75
N ARG A 171 -0.10 -0.79 22.33
CA ARG A 171 -0.61 0.48 21.81
C ARG A 171 0.54 1.29 21.21
N PRO A 172 0.93 1.00 19.95
CA PRO A 172 1.97 1.77 19.30
C PRO A 172 1.50 3.21 19.05
N THR A 173 2.44 4.13 19.11
CA THR A 173 2.30 5.48 18.55
C THR A 173 2.31 5.44 17.01
N LEU A 174 2.45 6.59 16.34
CA LEU A 174 2.49 6.60 14.87
C LEU A 174 3.70 5.77 14.39
N VAL A 175 3.42 4.63 13.76
CA VAL A 175 4.44 3.74 13.21
C VAL A 175 4.98 4.31 11.90
N TYR A 176 6.30 4.40 11.77
CA TYR A 176 6.97 4.85 10.55
C TYR A 176 8.17 3.95 10.20
N GLY A 177 8.65 4.05 8.96
CA GLY A 177 9.72 3.20 8.45
C GLY A 177 9.70 3.09 6.92
N GLU A 178 10.46 2.14 6.38
CA GLU A 178 10.50 1.86 4.95
C GLU A 178 9.09 1.59 4.39
N ASN A 179 8.69 2.28 3.31
CA ASN A 179 7.35 2.20 2.71
C ASN A 179 6.19 2.80 3.55
N VAL A 180 6.49 3.66 4.53
CA VAL A 180 5.45 4.42 5.25
C VAL A 180 4.54 5.19 4.28
N LYS A 181 3.24 5.24 4.59
CA LYS A 181 2.19 5.88 3.78
C LYS A 181 1.65 7.14 4.44
N GLY A 182 0.64 7.76 3.83
CA GLY A 182 -0.14 8.85 4.42
C GLY A 182 0.69 10.13 4.64
N ASN A 183 0.47 10.80 5.78
CA ASN A 183 1.04 12.12 6.04
C ASN A 183 2.57 12.12 6.12
N PHE A 184 3.19 11.06 6.67
CA PHE A 184 4.66 10.97 6.75
C PHE A 184 5.27 10.88 5.35
N HIS A 185 4.67 10.07 4.46
CA HIS A 185 5.05 10.02 3.05
C HIS A 185 4.89 11.38 2.34
N SER A 186 3.76 12.04 2.53
CA SER A 186 3.51 13.37 1.95
C SER A 186 4.53 14.41 2.40
N LEU A 187 4.93 14.35 3.68
CA LEU A 187 5.98 15.21 4.24
C LEU A 187 7.31 14.98 3.54
N MET A 188 7.78 13.73 3.46
CA MET A 188 9.02 13.38 2.74
C MET A 188 8.97 13.82 1.26
N LYS A 189 7.83 13.59 0.59
CA LYS A 189 7.63 13.96 -0.81
C LYS A 189 7.75 15.46 -1.05
N TRP A 190 7.10 16.29 -0.24
CA TRP A 190 7.15 17.75 -0.41
C TRP A 190 8.52 18.33 -0.03
N THR A 191 9.14 17.79 1.02
CA THR A 191 10.50 18.16 1.42
C THR A 191 11.50 17.84 0.31
N TYR A 192 11.44 16.63 -0.26
CA TYR A 192 12.32 16.23 -1.36
C TYR A 192 12.13 17.11 -2.60
N LYS A 193 10.89 17.50 -2.91
CA LYS A 193 10.58 18.45 -4.00
C LYS A 193 11.03 19.89 -3.71
N GLY A 194 11.51 20.18 -2.51
CA GLY A 194 11.92 21.53 -2.12
C GLY A 194 10.78 22.53 -2.05
N ILE A 195 9.56 22.08 -1.77
CA ILE A 195 8.38 22.94 -1.57
C ILE A 195 8.50 23.59 -0.18
N PRO A 196 8.42 24.93 -0.05
CA PRO A 196 8.45 25.60 1.25
C PRO A 196 7.21 25.24 2.07
N LEU A 197 7.38 24.48 3.16
CA LEU A 197 6.27 24.05 4.02
C LEU A 197 6.03 25.05 5.17
N PRO A 198 4.78 25.46 5.45
CA PRO A 198 4.46 26.48 6.46
C PRO A 198 4.48 25.95 7.91
N ILE A 199 5.36 25.01 8.23
CA ILE A 199 5.36 24.30 9.53
C ILE A 199 6.68 24.45 10.31
N GLY A 200 7.61 25.28 9.84
CA GLY A 200 8.90 25.51 10.50
C GLY A 200 8.77 26.18 11.88
N GLY A 201 7.65 26.88 12.12
CA GLY A 201 7.36 27.53 13.40
C GLY A 201 6.79 26.59 14.47
N ILE A 202 6.41 25.36 14.12
CA ILE A 202 5.82 24.38 15.05
C ILE A 202 6.93 23.65 15.81
N LYS A 203 7.59 24.37 16.73
CA LYS A 203 8.76 23.87 17.49
C LYS A 203 8.44 23.39 18.90
N LYS A 204 7.29 23.79 19.44
CA LYS A 204 6.91 23.54 20.84
C LYS A 204 6.14 22.24 21.03
N ASN A 205 5.48 21.73 19.99
CA ASN A 205 4.74 20.48 20.13
C ASN A 205 5.72 19.30 20.25
N LEU A 206 5.28 18.23 20.91
CA LEU A 206 6.07 17.03 21.09
C LEU A 206 5.24 15.81 20.74
N ARG A 207 5.79 14.95 19.88
CA ARG A 207 5.13 13.73 19.45
C ARG A 207 6.07 12.54 19.61
N SER A 208 5.59 11.52 20.30
CA SER A 208 6.19 10.20 20.32
C SER A 208 5.87 9.49 19.01
N LEU A 209 6.88 8.91 18.39
CA LEU A 209 6.78 8.07 17.19
C LEU A 209 7.40 6.70 17.49
N VAL A 210 7.07 5.70 16.68
CA VAL A 210 7.72 4.39 16.79
C VAL A 210 8.22 3.93 15.43
N TYR A 211 9.52 3.68 15.34
CA TYR A 211 10.13 3.07 14.17
C TYR A 211 9.69 1.62 14.07
N VAL A 212 9.35 1.16 12.86
CA VAL A 212 8.77 -0.17 12.65
C VAL A 212 9.68 -1.28 13.19
N ASP A 213 11.01 -1.15 13.07
CA ASP A 213 11.92 -2.17 13.59
C ASP A 213 12.00 -2.17 15.12
N ASN A 214 11.85 -1.01 15.78
CA ASN A 214 11.72 -0.95 17.23
C ASN A 214 10.41 -1.61 17.69
N LEU A 215 9.30 -1.37 16.99
CA LEU A 215 8.04 -2.03 17.28
C LEU A 215 8.13 -3.56 17.10
N VAL A 216 8.73 -4.02 16.00
CA VAL A 216 8.94 -5.44 15.74
C VAL A 216 9.82 -6.07 16.83
N ASP A 217 10.89 -5.39 17.22
CA ASP A 217 11.77 -5.84 18.31
C ASP A 217 11.03 -5.97 19.65
N PHE A 218 10.13 -5.02 19.95
CA PHE A 218 9.27 -5.11 21.13
C PHE A 218 8.26 -6.26 21.05
N ILE A 219 7.66 -6.49 19.87
CA ILE A 219 6.73 -7.61 19.65
C ILE A 219 7.47 -8.93 19.89
N ILE A 220 8.67 -9.10 19.34
CA ILE A 220 9.49 -10.30 19.55
C ILE A 220 9.83 -10.48 21.04
N THR A 221 10.21 -9.39 21.73
CA THR A 221 10.40 -9.42 23.20
C THR A 221 9.14 -9.95 23.90
N CYS A 222 7.95 -9.51 23.49
CA CYS A 222 6.68 -9.97 24.05
C CYS A 222 6.30 -11.41 23.69
N ILE A 223 6.91 -12.04 22.67
CA ILE A 223 6.66 -13.46 22.36
C ILE A 223 7.20 -14.35 23.47
N GLU A 224 8.36 -14.00 24.03
CA GLU A 224 9.12 -14.86 24.95
C GLU A 224 9.06 -14.40 26.40
N HIS A 225 8.94 -13.09 26.65
CA HIS A 225 9.06 -12.55 28.01
C HIS A 225 7.88 -12.98 28.89
N LYS A 226 8.16 -13.65 30.02
CA LYS A 226 7.14 -14.18 30.94
C LYS A 226 6.25 -13.08 31.55
N ASP A 227 6.83 -11.92 31.83
CA ASP A 227 6.13 -10.81 32.51
C ASP A 227 5.34 -9.93 31.54
N ALA A 228 5.32 -10.26 30.24
CA ALA A 228 4.46 -9.57 29.27
C ALA A 228 2.99 -10.03 29.33
N LYS A 229 2.71 -11.16 30.00
CA LYS A 229 1.38 -11.79 30.03
C LYS A 229 0.34 -10.86 30.66
N ASN A 230 -0.82 -10.73 30.02
CA ASN A 230 -1.97 -9.96 30.48
C ASN A 230 -1.69 -8.47 30.71
N GLU A 231 -0.65 -7.93 30.04
CA GLU A 231 -0.24 -6.55 30.16
C GLU A 231 -0.61 -5.72 28.93
N VAL A 232 -0.88 -4.44 29.19
CA VAL A 232 -0.94 -3.38 28.17
C VAL A 232 0.40 -2.65 28.14
N PHE A 233 0.89 -2.29 26.96
CA PHE A 233 2.09 -1.48 26.79
C PHE A 233 1.85 -0.34 25.81
N LEU A 234 2.30 0.87 26.15
CA LEU A 234 2.43 1.97 25.19
C LEU A 234 3.86 1.98 24.65
N ILE A 235 4.03 2.12 23.33
CA ILE A 235 5.37 1.99 22.70
C ILE A 235 5.69 3.16 21.76
N SER A 236 6.91 3.66 21.92
CA SER A 236 7.57 4.69 21.12
C SER A 236 9.08 4.43 21.07
N ASP A 237 9.80 5.23 20.27
CA ASP A 237 11.26 5.29 20.20
C ASP A 237 11.89 5.99 21.41
N ASN A 238 11.12 6.23 22.48
CA ASN A 238 11.47 6.94 23.71
C ASN A 238 11.70 8.46 23.58
N ASP A 239 12.19 8.93 22.44
CA ASP A 239 12.40 10.37 22.23
C ASP A 239 11.19 11.01 21.56
N ASP A 240 10.84 12.22 22.03
CA ASP A 240 9.78 13.01 21.42
C ASP A 240 10.36 14.03 20.45
N ILE A 241 9.65 14.25 19.34
CA ILE A 241 10.06 15.19 18.31
C ILE A 241 8.97 16.21 18.01
N SER A 242 9.38 17.46 17.74
CA SER A 242 8.47 18.49 17.25
C SER A 242 8.19 18.32 15.77
N THR A 243 7.11 18.94 15.28
CA THR A 243 6.79 18.90 13.85
C THR A 243 7.88 19.57 13.00
N ALA A 244 8.47 20.67 13.50
CA ALA A 244 9.62 21.29 12.87
C ALA A 244 10.87 20.39 12.91
N GLY A 245 11.13 19.73 14.05
CA GLY A 245 12.26 18.80 14.21
C GLY A 245 12.14 17.58 13.29
N LEU A 246 10.94 17.01 13.14
CA LEU A 246 10.67 15.92 12.21
C LEU A 246 11.03 16.33 10.77
N LEU A 247 10.65 17.53 10.35
CA LEU A 247 10.98 18.05 9.03
C LEU A 247 12.49 18.26 8.84
N GLU A 248 13.19 18.66 9.90
CA GLU A 248 14.65 18.79 9.90
C GLU A 248 15.34 17.44 9.71
N GLU A 249 14.96 16.42 10.49
CA GLU A 249 15.51 15.06 10.39
C GLU A 249 15.21 14.41 9.04
N ILE A 250 14.00 14.61 8.50
CA ILE A 250 13.66 14.21 7.13
C ILE A 250 14.57 14.90 6.11
N SER A 251 14.79 16.21 6.24
CA SER A 251 15.64 16.97 5.32
C SER A 251 17.09 16.46 5.33
N LYS A 252 17.62 16.13 6.53
CA LYS A 252 18.94 15.50 6.71
C LYS A 252 19.00 14.16 5.99
N GLY A 253 18.05 13.25 6.24
CA GLY A 253 18.02 11.93 5.61
C GLY A 253 17.86 11.96 4.08
N LEU A 254 17.10 12.94 3.55
CA LEU A 254 16.97 13.17 2.10
C LEU A 254 18.22 13.82 1.49
N GLY A 255 19.09 14.43 2.29
CA GLY A 255 20.22 15.24 1.82
C GLY A 255 19.77 16.47 1.02
N VAL A 256 18.70 17.14 1.47
CA VAL A 256 18.17 18.37 0.85
C VAL A 256 18.14 19.51 1.86
N LYS A 257 18.16 20.76 1.38
CA LYS A 257 18.02 21.93 2.27
C LYS A 257 16.60 21.99 2.83
N ASN A 258 16.47 22.16 4.14
CA ASN A 258 15.19 22.41 4.79
C ASN A 258 14.69 23.82 4.39
N LYS A 259 13.56 23.88 3.66
CA LYS A 259 12.92 25.13 3.20
C LYS A 259 11.66 25.48 4.00
N ALA A 260 11.51 24.95 5.21
CA ALA A 260 10.36 25.26 6.06
C ALA A 260 10.25 26.77 6.33
N VAL A 261 9.04 27.30 6.24
CA VAL A 261 8.73 28.68 6.60
C VAL A 261 8.30 28.71 8.06
N ASN A 262 8.88 29.64 8.81
CA ASN A 262 8.58 29.84 10.23
C ASN A 262 7.28 30.64 10.41
N ILE A 263 6.15 29.96 10.28
CA ILE A 263 4.82 30.54 10.55
C ILE A 263 4.39 30.15 11.98
N PRO A 264 3.97 31.11 12.83
CA PRO A 264 3.42 30.78 14.15
C PRO A 264 2.17 29.89 14.04
N VAL A 265 2.01 28.99 15.00
CA VAL A 265 0.97 27.95 15.02
C VAL A 265 -0.43 28.56 14.95
N GLU A 266 -0.62 29.70 15.60
CA GLU A 266 -1.89 30.43 15.68
C GLU A 266 -2.38 30.85 14.29
N PHE A 267 -1.47 31.33 13.43
CA PHE A 267 -1.81 31.68 12.05
C PHE A 267 -2.16 30.44 11.22
N ILE A 268 -1.41 29.34 11.41
CA ILE A 268 -1.68 28.08 10.71
C ILE A 268 -3.08 27.57 11.07
N ASN A 269 -3.41 27.55 12.37
CA ASN A 269 -4.70 27.08 12.87
C ASN A 269 -5.86 27.99 12.42
N THR A 270 -5.66 29.32 12.43
CA THR A 270 -6.66 30.29 11.95
C THR A 270 -6.94 30.11 10.46
N ALA A 271 -5.88 30.07 9.63
CA ALA A 271 -6.01 29.87 8.19
C ALA A 271 -6.67 28.51 7.86
N ALA A 272 -6.27 27.45 8.56
CA ALA A 272 -6.85 26.12 8.37
C ALA A 272 -8.33 26.07 8.75
N SER A 273 -8.73 26.79 9.81
CA SER A 273 -10.14 26.86 10.23
C SER A 273 -10.99 27.59 9.19
N ALA A 274 -10.48 28.67 8.60
CA ALA A 274 -11.18 29.42 7.54
C ALA A 274 -11.47 28.59 6.28
N VAL A 275 -10.64 27.58 5.98
CA VAL A 275 -10.82 26.69 4.82
C VAL A 275 -11.42 25.32 5.19
N GLY A 276 -11.98 25.18 6.41
CA GLY A 276 -12.63 23.93 6.86
C GLY A 276 -11.68 22.77 7.14
N LYS A 277 -10.38 23.04 7.38
CA LYS A 277 -9.32 22.03 7.62
C LYS A 277 -8.72 22.09 9.03
N SER A 278 -9.46 22.60 10.01
CA SER A 278 -9.02 22.73 11.41
C SER A 278 -8.47 21.42 12.01
N GLY A 279 -9.11 20.28 11.71
CA GLY A 279 -8.68 18.97 12.22
C GLY A 279 -7.30 18.53 11.70
N VAL A 280 -6.88 18.95 10.51
CA VAL A 280 -5.53 18.67 9.98
C VAL A 280 -4.50 19.52 10.71
N ALA A 281 -4.79 20.80 10.92
CA ALA A 281 -3.88 21.71 11.62
C ALA A 281 -3.69 21.31 13.08
N GLN A 282 -4.76 20.89 13.77
CA GLN A 282 -4.68 20.40 15.15
C GLN A 282 -3.82 19.12 15.25
N ARG A 283 -3.92 18.19 14.29
CA ARG A 283 -3.07 16.98 14.27
C ARG A 283 -1.60 17.28 13.98
N LEU A 284 -1.31 18.37 13.26
CA LEU A 284 0.05 18.82 12.95
C LEU A 284 0.67 19.62 14.08
N SER A 285 -0.11 20.45 14.78
CA SER A 285 0.37 21.34 15.84
C SER A 285 0.20 20.76 17.25
N GLY A 286 -0.62 19.73 17.41
CA GLY A 286 -0.86 19.04 18.68
C GLY A 286 0.34 18.21 19.14
N SER A 287 0.37 17.94 20.45
CA SER A 287 1.31 17.02 21.08
C SER A 287 0.63 15.68 21.35
N LEU A 288 1.39 14.59 21.31
CA LEU A 288 0.95 13.27 21.71
C LEU A 288 2.19 12.51 22.20
N GLN A 289 2.35 12.44 23.51
CA GLN A 289 3.50 11.83 24.16
C GLN A 289 3.07 10.55 24.89
N VAL A 290 3.92 9.54 24.91
CA VAL A 290 3.71 8.30 25.67
C VAL A 290 4.90 8.02 26.55
N ASP A 291 4.63 7.45 27.72
CA ASP A 291 5.65 6.98 28.65
C ASP A 291 5.86 5.48 28.43
N ILE A 292 7.10 5.09 28.12
CA ILE A 292 7.47 3.68 27.88
C ILE A 292 8.19 3.05 29.08
N SER A 293 8.15 3.68 30.25
CA SER A 293 8.88 3.24 31.45
C SER A 293 8.45 1.84 31.87
N LYS A 294 7.18 1.47 31.70
CA LYS A 294 6.70 0.11 31.98
C LYS A 294 7.42 -0.95 31.14
N ALA A 295 7.57 -0.73 29.83
CA ALA A 295 8.30 -1.65 28.96
C ALA A 295 9.78 -1.78 29.41
N LYS A 296 10.39 -0.67 29.85
CA LYS A 296 11.76 -0.63 30.35
C LYS A 296 11.94 -1.37 31.67
N THR A 297 11.05 -1.15 32.64
CA THR A 297 11.19 -1.70 33.98
C THR A 297 10.71 -3.14 34.08
N LEU A 298 9.61 -3.47 33.41
CA LEU A 298 8.99 -4.80 33.48
C LEU A 298 9.66 -5.81 32.55
N LEU A 299 10.02 -5.39 31.33
CA LEU A 299 10.58 -6.29 30.30
C LEU A 299 12.08 -6.06 30.04
N GLY A 300 12.70 -5.08 30.70
CA GLY A 300 14.07 -4.67 30.40
C GLY A 300 14.24 -4.07 28.99
N TRP A 301 13.14 -3.81 28.28
CA TRP A 301 13.18 -3.44 26.86
C TRP A 301 13.54 -1.97 26.68
N LYS A 302 14.39 -1.68 25.70
CA LYS A 302 14.70 -0.32 25.25
C LYS A 302 14.70 -0.30 23.72
N PRO A 303 14.25 0.80 23.09
CA PRO A 303 14.34 0.95 21.64
C PRO A 303 15.78 0.76 21.17
N LYS A 304 15.96 -0.03 20.10
CA LYS A 304 17.26 -0.32 19.51
C LYS A 304 17.81 0.84 18.69
N TYR A 305 16.91 1.59 18.06
CA TYR A 305 17.22 2.72 17.19
C TYR A 305 16.64 4.01 17.78
N SER A 306 17.37 5.11 17.70
CA SER A 306 16.85 6.42 18.12
C SER A 306 15.85 6.99 17.11
N THR A 307 15.05 7.96 17.55
CA THR A 307 14.06 8.64 16.68
C THR A 307 14.75 9.37 15.50
N SER A 308 15.84 10.08 15.76
CA SER A 308 16.57 10.83 14.73
C SER A 308 17.18 9.91 13.67
N GLU A 309 17.90 8.86 14.08
CA GLU A 309 18.53 7.90 13.15
C GLU A 309 17.47 7.21 12.29
N SER A 310 16.39 6.77 12.90
CA SER A 310 15.30 6.05 12.24
C SER A 310 14.54 6.92 11.23
N ILE A 311 14.31 8.21 11.53
CA ILE A 311 13.70 9.16 10.59
C ILE A 311 14.62 9.38 9.40
N GLN A 312 15.91 9.60 9.65
CA GLN A 312 16.89 9.81 8.59
C GLN A 312 17.00 8.58 7.70
N GLU A 313 17.02 7.37 8.27
CA GLU A 313 17.07 6.12 7.50
C GLU A 313 15.81 5.93 6.65
N THR A 314 14.63 6.16 7.24
CA THR A 314 13.36 6.14 6.51
C THR A 314 13.39 7.08 5.29
N ALA A 315 13.93 8.29 5.47
CA ALA A 315 14.09 9.27 4.41
C ALA A 315 15.12 8.84 3.33
N LYS A 316 16.23 8.20 3.72
CA LYS A 316 17.21 7.63 2.77
C LYS A 316 16.60 6.50 1.94
N CYS A 317 15.84 5.59 2.54
CA CYS A 317 15.11 4.54 1.82
C CYS A 317 14.10 5.14 0.84
N TYR A 318 13.37 6.19 1.25
CA TYR A 318 12.47 6.92 0.36
C TYR A 318 13.22 7.52 -0.84
N LYS A 319 14.35 8.21 -0.62
CA LYS A 319 15.18 8.75 -1.71
C LYS A 319 15.71 7.66 -2.64
N SER A 320 16.13 6.53 -2.09
CA SER A 320 16.65 5.40 -2.86
C SER A 320 15.57 4.77 -3.72
N SER A 321 14.35 4.58 -3.19
CA SER A 321 13.21 4.10 -3.98
C SER A 321 12.79 5.08 -5.07
N LEU A 322 12.97 6.40 -4.87
CA LEU A 322 12.80 7.38 -5.94
C LEU A 322 13.86 7.25 -7.03
N ALA A 323 15.12 6.95 -6.70
CA ALA A 323 16.18 6.74 -7.69
C ALA A 323 15.90 5.49 -8.53
N THR A 324 15.43 4.40 -7.91
CA THR A 324 14.98 3.20 -8.62
C THR A 324 13.73 3.46 -9.47
N SER A 325 12.83 4.35 -9.02
CA SER A 325 11.64 4.76 -9.78
C SER A 325 11.89 5.91 -10.78
N GLN A 326 13.10 6.47 -10.85
CA GLN A 326 13.44 7.67 -11.65
C GLN A 326 13.74 7.38 -13.13
N SER A 327 13.30 6.25 -13.67
CA SER A 327 13.25 6.02 -15.12
C SER A 327 12.18 6.85 -15.85
N MET A 328 11.43 7.76 -15.21
CA MET A 328 10.47 8.63 -15.94
C MET A 328 10.23 10.05 -15.34
N PRO A 329 11.16 11.03 -15.40
CA PRO A 329 10.86 12.37 -14.91
C PRO A 329 10.40 13.36 -15.98
N LEU A 330 10.55 13.08 -17.29
CA LEU A 330 10.18 14.03 -18.35
C LEU A 330 8.94 13.64 -19.16
N GLN A 331 8.54 12.37 -19.09
CA GLN A 331 7.42 11.84 -19.88
C GLN A 331 6.07 12.23 -19.30
N ARG A 332 5.93 12.29 -17.97
CA ARG A 332 4.60 12.44 -17.36
C ARG A 332 3.89 13.75 -17.72
N PRO A 333 4.54 14.93 -17.70
CA PRO A 333 3.91 16.15 -18.18
C PRO A 333 3.53 16.08 -19.67
N LEU A 334 4.39 15.49 -20.51
CA LEU A 334 4.13 15.29 -21.94
C LEU A 334 2.96 14.33 -22.18
N ASP A 335 2.90 13.23 -21.45
CA ASP A 335 1.80 12.26 -21.48
C ASP A 335 0.46 12.92 -21.18
N ILE A 336 0.40 13.72 -20.11
CA ILE A 336 -0.82 14.44 -19.73
C ILE A 336 -1.21 15.43 -20.84
N MET A 337 -0.25 16.23 -21.30
CA MET A 337 -0.48 17.25 -22.32
C MET A 337 -0.97 16.64 -23.65
N PHE A 338 -0.24 15.64 -24.17
CA PHE A 338 -0.57 14.99 -25.44
C PHE A 338 -1.83 14.12 -25.35
N SER A 339 -2.09 13.48 -24.21
CA SER A 339 -3.33 12.70 -24.03
C SER A 339 -4.55 13.60 -23.92
N ALA A 340 -4.45 14.73 -23.21
CA ALA A 340 -5.53 15.71 -23.14
C ALA A 340 -5.80 16.33 -24.52
N ALA A 341 -4.76 16.78 -25.22
CA ALA A 341 -4.89 17.31 -26.57
C ALA A 341 -5.45 16.26 -27.55
N GLY A 342 -4.96 15.02 -27.47
CA GLY A 342 -5.42 13.90 -28.29
C GLY A 342 -6.89 13.56 -28.07
N LEU A 343 -7.36 13.55 -26.82
CA LEU A 343 -8.78 13.31 -26.50
C LEU A 343 -9.69 14.44 -27.02
N VAL A 344 -9.25 15.70 -26.88
CA VAL A 344 -10.01 16.84 -27.41
C VAL A 344 -10.10 16.76 -28.94
N ALA A 345 -8.95 16.56 -29.62
CA ALA A 345 -8.89 16.46 -31.07
C ALA A 345 -9.67 15.24 -31.61
N ALA A 346 -9.61 14.10 -30.92
CA ALA A 346 -10.33 12.90 -31.30
C ALA A 346 -11.80 12.89 -30.88
N SER A 347 -12.29 13.86 -30.10
CA SER A 347 -13.62 13.81 -29.49
C SER A 347 -14.78 13.60 -30.49
N PRO A 348 -14.82 14.23 -31.70
CA PRO A 348 -15.91 13.98 -32.64
C PRO A 348 -15.93 12.53 -33.12
N LEU A 349 -14.74 11.97 -33.36
CA LEU A 349 -14.57 10.58 -33.76
C LEU A 349 -14.93 9.61 -32.63
N LEU A 350 -14.51 9.89 -31.40
CA LEU A 350 -14.82 9.07 -30.23
C LEU A 350 -16.34 9.01 -30.00
N ILE A 351 -17.03 10.15 -30.10
CA ILE A 351 -18.48 10.25 -29.98
C ILE A 351 -19.16 9.45 -31.10
N GLY A 352 -18.73 9.64 -32.35
CA GLY A 352 -19.27 8.89 -33.50
C GLY A 352 -19.08 7.38 -33.37
N ALA A 353 -17.87 6.92 -33.02
CA ALA A 353 -17.57 5.51 -32.80
C ALA A 353 -18.37 4.92 -31.63
N THR A 354 -18.60 5.71 -30.57
CA THR A 354 -19.45 5.31 -29.44
C THR A 354 -20.91 5.14 -29.87
N ALA A 355 -21.46 6.10 -30.62
CA ALA A 355 -22.83 6.03 -31.12
C ALA A 355 -23.03 4.83 -32.05
N ILE A 356 -22.15 4.62 -33.03
CA ILE A 356 -22.23 3.49 -33.96
C ILE A 356 -22.03 2.17 -33.21
N GLY A 357 -21.06 2.09 -32.29
CA GLY A 357 -20.80 0.88 -31.50
C GLY A 357 -21.95 0.53 -30.55
N TYR A 358 -22.68 1.52 -30.05
CA TYR A 358 -23.90 1.32 -29.26
C TYR A 358 -25.03 0.74 -30.12
N LEU A 359 -25.20 1.23 -31.34
CA LEU A 359 -26.16 0.67 -32.31
C LEU A 359 -25.78 -0.74 -32.78
N ASP A 360 -24.49 -1.08 -32.84
CA ASP A 360 -23.99 -2.40 -33.29
C ASP A 360 -24.02 -3.46 -32.18
N THR A 361 -23.58 -3.11 -30.96
CA THR A 361 -23.34 -4.09 -29.88
C THR A 361 -24.01 -3.78 -28.55
N GLY A 362 -24.65 -2.61 -28.39
CA GLY A 362 -25.15 -2.09 -27.11
C GLY A 362 -24.06 -1.74 -26.09
N SER A 363 -22.80 -2.09 -26.35
CA SER A 363 -21.67 -1.90 -25.44
C SER A 363 -20.42 -1.45 -26.23
N PRO A 364 -20.32 -0.17 -26.63
CA PRO A 364 -19.26 0.33 -27.51
C PRO A 364 -17.86 0.27 -26.88
N LEU A 365 -17.78 0.22 -25.55
CA LEU A 365 -16.51 0.13 -24.82
C LEU A 365 -16.26 -1.29 -24.34
N PHE A 366 -15.00 -1.71 -24.40
CA PHE A 366 -14.49 -2.93 -23.81
C PHE A 366 -13.49 -2.56 -22.72
N VAL A 367 -13.74 -3.09 -21.51
CA VAL A 367 -12.91 -2.87 -20.34
C VAL A 367 -12.36 -4.21 -19.89
N GLN A 368 -11.03 -4.30 -19.73
CA GLN A 368 -10.36 -5.54 -19.37
C GLN A 368 -9.29 -5.29 -18.32
N GLU A 369 -9.18 -6.20 -17.36
CA GLU A 369 -8.12 -6.15 -16.36
C GLU A 369 -6.79 -6.59 -16.97
N ARG A 370 -5.73 -5.83 -16.68
CA ARG A 370 -4.39 -6.02 -17.23
C ARG A 370 -3.33 -5.88 -16.13
N VAL A 371 -2.18 -6.49 -16.36
CA VAL A 371 -1.02 -6.37 -15.47
C VAL A 371 -0.39 -4.98 -15.67
N GLY A 372 -0.39 -4.17 -14.62
CA GLY A 372 0.18 -2.83 -14.60
C GLY A 372 1.52 -2.75 -13.88
N LYS A 373 1.93 -1.52 -13.54
CA LYS A 373 3.15 -1.27 -12.75
C LYS A 373 3.09 -2.00 -11.40
N ASP A 374 4.24 -2.51 -10.95
CA ASP A 374 4.39 -3.36 -9.76
C ASP A 374 3.48 -4.60 -9.81
N GLN A 375 3.14 -5.06 -11.01
CA GLN A 375 2.17 -6.13 -11.28
C GLN A 375 0.75 -5.87 -10.74
N LYS A 376 0.42 -4.62 -10.38
CA LYS A 376 -0.91 -4.27 -9.89
C LYS A 376 -1.94 -4.28 -11.02
N PRO A 377 -3.14 -4.83 -10.79
CA PRO A 377 -4.19 -4.83 -11.79
C PRO A 377 -4.69 -3.41 -12.09
N PHE A 378 -4.96 -3.12 -13.36
CA PHE A 378 -5.69 -1.92 -13.78
C PHE A 378 -6.68 -2.24 -14.91
N LYS A 379 -7.69 -1.38 -15.07
CA LYS A 379 -8.74 -1.54 -16.09
C LYS A 379 -8.38 -0.79 -17.36
N LEU A 380 -7.91 -1.52 -18.38
CA LEU A 380 -7.65 -0.97 -19.71
C LEU A 380 -8.96 -0.74 -20.45
N VAL A 381 -9.15 0.46 -21.00
CA VAL A 381 -10.35 0.84 -21.75
C VAL A 381 -10.03 0.97 -23.23
N LYS A 382 -10.81 0.31 -24.09
CA LYS A 382 -10.72 0.43 -25.54
C LYS A 382 -12.10 0.36 -26.19
N PHE A 383 -12.21 0.69 -27.47
CA PHE A 383 -13.45 0.37 -28.18
C PHE A 383 -13.61 -1.14 -28.32
N ARG A 384 -14.85 -1.58 -28.21
CA ARG A 384 -15.23 -2.96 -28.48
C ARG A 384 -15.13 -3.19 -29.99
N THR A 385 -14.35 -4.19 -30.36
CA THR A 385 -14.14 -4.59 -31.77
C THR A 385 -14.62 -6.01 -32.04
N MET A 386 -15.17 -6.69 -31.03
CA MET A 386 -15.69 -8.07 -31.10
C MET A 386 -17.08 -8.16 -30.48
N LYS A 387 -17.83 -9.21 -30.82
CA LYS A 387 -19.14 -9.50 -30.22
C LYS A 387 -19.05 -9.66 -28.69
N VAL A 388 -20.14 -9.36 -27.99
CA VAL A 388 -20.18 -9.30 -26.52
C VAL A 388 -19.79 -10.63 -25.86
N ASP A 389 -20.20 -11.76 -26.44
CA ASP A 389 -19.98 -13.11 -25.89
C ASP A 389 -18.60 -13.72 -26.22
N THR A 390 -17.67 -12.93 -26.75
CA THR A 390 -16.34 -13.44 -27.10
C THR A 390 -15.46 -13.58 -25.85
N ALA A 391 -14.82 -14.75 -25.68
CA ALA A 391 -13.90 -15.00 -24.57
C ALA A 391 -12.73 -14.01 -24.53
N SER A 392 -12.33 -13.64 -23.31
CA SER A 392 -11.31 -12.64 -23.01
C SER A 392 -9.89 -13.23 -23.06
N VAL A 393 -9.49 -13.73 -24.24
CA VAL A 393 -8.19 -14.42 -24.47
C VAL A 393 -7.17 -13.53 -25.19
N ALA A 394 -5.92 -13.99 -25.30
CA ALA A 394 -4.90 -13.32 -26.10
C ALA A 394 -5.35 -13.18 -27.56
N SER A 395 -5.02 -12.06 -28.21
CA SER A 395 -5.52 -11.75 -29.56
C SER A 395 -5.22 -12.85 -30.59
N HIS A 396 -4.06 -13.51 -30.49
CA HIS A 396 -3.66 -14.59 -31.40
C HIS A 396 -4.44 -15.90 -31.19
N LEU A 397 -5.23 -16.01 -30.12
CA LEU A 397 -6.09 -17.17 -29.81
C LEU A 397 -7.58 -16.90 -30.14
N ALA A 398 -7.91 -15.71 -30.63
CA ALA A 398 -9.29 -15.30 -30.89
C ALA A 398 -9.71 -15.57 -32.34
N ASP A 399 -10.92 -16.09 -32.55
CA ASP A 399 -11.46 -16.35 -33.90
C ASP A 399 -11.84 -15.04 -34.62
N ASN A 400 -11.35 -14.88 -35.86
CA ASN A 400 -11.62 -13.76 -36.77
C ASN A 400 -13.12 -13.60 -37.09
N SER A 401 -13.93 -14.66 -36.96
CA SER A 401 -15.38 -14.63 -37.18
C SER A 401 -16.14 -13.70 -36.20
N SER A 402 -15.50 -13.37 -35.07
CA SER A 402 -16.11 -12.63 -33.96
C SER A 402 -15.94 -11.10 -34.05
N ILE A 403 -15.26 -10.60 -35.08
CA ILE A 403 -14.96 -9.18 -35.28
C ILE A 403 -16.15 -8.44 -35.93
N THR A 404 -16.60 -7.33 -35.33
CA THR A 404 -17.72 -6.54 -35.90
C THR A 404 -17.29 -5.71 -37.11
N LYS A 405 -18.24 -5.22 -37.93
CA LYS A 405 -17.94 -4.40 -39.11
C LYS A 405 -17.19 -3.11 -38.72
N LEU A 406 -17.69 -2.41 -37.70
CA LEU A 406 -17.00 -1.26 -37.11
C LEU A 406 -15.64 -1.69 -36.50
N GLY A 407 -15.61 -2.84 -35.83
CA GLY A 407 -14.40 -3.40 -35.24
C GLY A 407 -13.26 -3.62 -36.24
N LYS A 408 -13.56 -4.03 -37.48
CA LYS A 408 -12.56 -4.16 -38.56
C LYS A 408 -11.90 -2.83 -38.89
N VAL A 409 -12.70 -1.76 -39.00
CA VAL A 409 -12.20 -0.41 -39.28
C VAL A 409 -11.35 0.08 -38.12
N LEU A 410 -11.90 0.03 -36.89
CA LEU A 410 -11.22 0.53 -35.70
C LEU A 410 -9.87 -0.16 -35.45
N ARG A 411 -9.77 -1.48 -35.66
CA ARG A 411 -8.50 -2.22 -35.56
C ARG A 411 -7.50 -1.84 -36.66
N LYS A 412 -7.98 -1.70 -37.90
CA LYS A 412 -7.13 -1.35 -39.06
C LYS A 412 -6.49 0.03 -38.87
N THR A 413 -7.25 0.97 -38.31
CA THR A 413 -6.80 2.35 -38.09
C THR A 413 -6.24 2.59 -36.68
N LYS A 414 -6.20 1.56 -35.82
CA LYS A 414 -5.81 1.65 -34.40
C LYS A 414 -6.64 2.63 -33.55
N LEU A 415 -7.80 3.03 -34.08
CA LEU A 415 -8.70 3.93 -33.37
C LEU A 415 -9.35 3.23 -32.17
N ASP A 416 -9.35 1.90 -32.13
CA ASP A 416 -9.84 1.15 -30.97
C ASP A 416 -9.07 1.44 -29.69
N GLU A 417 -7.79 1.82 -29.78
CA GLU A 417 -6.92 2.06 -28.63
C GLU A 417 -6.98 3.52 -28.12
N LEU A 418 -7.61 4.45 -28.85
CA LEU A 418 -7.71 5.86 -28.43
C LEU A 418 -8.37 6.09 -27.05
N PRO A 419 -9.38 5.32 -26.60
CA PRO A 419 -9.90 5.44 -25.24
C PRO A 419 -8.85 5.23 -24.14
N GLN A 420 -7.73 4.56 -24.43
CA GLN A 420 -6.63 4.35 -23.47
C GLN A 420 -5.95 5.67 -23.07
N LEU A 421 -6.12 6.76 -23.83
CA LEU A 421 -5.67 8.10 -23.41
C LEU A 421 -6.30 8.52 -22.08
N ILE A 422 -7.48 7.99 -21.73
CA ILE A 422 -8.11 8.18 -20.41
C ILE A 422 -7.28 7.48 -19.32
N ASN A 423 -6.76 6.27 -19.57
CA ASN A 423 -5.87 5.57 -18.64
C ASN A 423 -4.56 6.34 -18.44
N VAL A 424 -4.04 6.97 -19.50
CA VAL A 424 -2.87 7.85 -19.40
C VAL A 424 -3.15 9.04 -18.49
N LEU A 425 -4.27 9.75 -18.68
CA LEU A 425 -4.64 10.86 -17.80
C LEU A 425 -4.81 10.44 -16.33
N LYS A 426 -5.37 9.25 -16.07
CA LYS A 426 -5.49 8.68 -14.71
C LYS A 426 -4.17 8.30 -14.05
N GLY A 427 -3.11 8.11 -14.84
CA GLY A 427 -1.80 7.68 -14.34
C GLY A 427 -1.65 6.17 -14.23
N GLU A 428 -2.52 5.42 -14.91
CA GLU A 428 -2.45 3.95 -15.00
C GLU A 428 -1.56 3.51 -16.17
N MET A 429 -1.38 4.36 -17.18
CA MET A 429 -0.56 4.13 -18.37
C MET A 429 0.29 5.36 -18.73
N SER A 430 1.29 5.16 -19.60
CA SER A 430 2.02 6.18 -20.34
C SER A 430 1.66 6.12 -21.83
N LEU A 431 1.96 7.17 -22.61
CA LEU A 431 1.89 7.08 -24.07
C LEU A 431 2.91 6.08 -24.60
N VAL A 432 4.11 6.06 -24.01
CA VAL A 432 5.25 5.24 -24.46
C VAL A 432 5.69 4.34 -23.32
N GLY A 433 5.63 3.03 -23.52
CA GLY A 433 5.97 2.03 -22.50
C GLY A 433 5.63 0.61 -22.95
N PRO A 434 5.95 -0.41 -22.12
CA PRO A 434 5.67 -1.80 -22.45
C PRO A 434 4.16 -2.03 -22.57
N ARG A 435 3.71 -2.72 -23.62
CA ARG A 435 2.29 -3.00 -23.79
C ARG A 435 1.78 -3.94 -22.69
N PRO A 436 0.65 -3.64 -22.02
CA PRO A 436 0.19 -4.41 -20.87
C PRO A 436 -0.33 -5.81 -21.25
N ASN A 437 0.15 -6.84 -20.56
CA ASN A 437 -0.25 -8.24 -20.77
C ASN A 437 -1.45 -8.65 -19.88
N LEU A 438 -2.01 -9.82 -20.18
CA LEU A 438 -3.05 -10.47 -19.36
C LEU A 438 -2.44 -11.26 -18.21
N PHE A 439 -3.24 -11.47 -17.16
CA PHE A 439 -2.85 -12.29 -15.99
C PHE A 439 -2.65 -13.77 -16.33
N ASN A 440 -3.31 -14.28 -17.38
CA ASN A 440 -3.15 -15.67 -17.83
C ASN A 440 -1.87 -15.92 -18.67
N GLN A 441 -0.99 -14.92 -18.80
CA GLN A 441 0.27 -15.03 -19.55
C GLN A 441 1.44 -15.21 -18.57
N GLU A 442 1.42 -16.29 -17.79
CA GLU A 442 2.37 -16.55 -16.70
C GLU A 442 3.84 -16.53 -17.14
N GLU A 443 4.16 -17.13 -18.29
CA GLU A 443 5.53 -17.15 -18.82
C GLU A 443 6.05 -15.74 -19.14
N LEU A 444 5.19 -14.87 -19.69
CA LEU A 444 5.52 -13.47 -19.97
C LEU A 444 5.64 -12.66 -18.70
N ILE A 445 4.78 -12.89 -17.71
CA ILE A 445 4.87 -12.24 -16.41
C ILE A 445 6.22 -12.57 -15.78
N LYS A 446 6.60 -13.85 -15.72
CA LYS A 446 7.89 -14.26 -15.19
C LYS A 446 9.05 -13.60 -15.93
N ALA A 447 9.06 -13.68 -17.27
CA ALA A 447 10.13 -13.10 -18.07
C ALA A 447 10.28 -11.58 -17.90
N ARG A 448 9.16 -10.85 -17.76
CA ARG A 448 9.17 -9.39 -17.51
C ARG A 448 9.59 -9.03 -16.10
N THR A 449 9.21 -9.81 -15.10
CA THR A 449 9.63 -9.64 -13.71
C THR A 449 11.14 -9.79 -13.57
N ASP A 450 11.71 -10.84 -14.17
CA ASP A 450 13.16 -11.09 -14.14
C ASP A 450 13.99 -9.94 -14.77
N GLN A 451 13.37 -9.17 -15.67
CA GLN A 451 13.99 -8.04 -16.37
C GLN A 451 13.65 -6.66 -15.76
N GLY A 452 12.84 -6.60 -14.70
CA GLY A 452 12.39 -5.34 -14.09
C GLY A 452 11.45 -4.50 -14.97
N VAL A 453 10.74 -5.12 -15.92
CA VAL A 453 9.85 -4.40 -16.86
C VAL A 453 8.64 -3.82 -16.14
N TYR A 454 8.18 -4.43 -15.05
CA TYR A 454 7.03 -3.96 -14.28
C TYR A 454 7.34 -2.75 -13.37
N ASP A 455 8.57 -2.27 -13.34
CA ASP A 455 8.96 -1.09 -12.53
C ASP A 455 8.47 0.24 -13.16
N VAL A 456 8.06 0.19 -14.44
CA VAL A 456 7.53 1.33 -15.20
C VAL A 456 6.05 1.18 -15.51
N LEU A 457 5.41 2.28 -15.91
CA LEU A 457 4.01 2.25 -16.35
C LEU A 457 3.91 1.54 -17.70
N PRO A 458 2.85 0.74 -17.92
CA PRO A 458 2.57 0.21 -19.25
C PRO A 458 2.26 1.34 -20.24
N GLY A 459 2.54 1.11 -21.52
CA GLY A 459 2.37 2.07 -22.61
C GLY A 459 1.26 1.71 -23.60
N ILE A 460 0.78 2.72 -24.33
CA ILE A 460 -0.06 2.52 -25.53
C ILE A 460 0.82 2.04 -26.70
N THR A 461 2.00 2.64 -26.86
CA THR A 461 3.01 2.25 -27.85
C THR A 461 4.36 1.94 -27.22
N GLY A 462 5.15 1.09 -27.88
CA GLY A 462 6.50 0.73 -27.46
C GLY A 462 7.32 0.08 -28.56
N LEU A 463 8.62 -0.09 -28.31
CA LEU A 463 9.58 -0.65 -29.26
C LEU A 463 9.17 -2.03 -29.76
N ALA A 464 8.66 -2.90 -28.88
CA ALA A 464 8.21 -4.25 -29.24
C ALA A 464 7.10 -4.22 -30.30
N GLN A 465 6.08 -3.37 -30.11
CA GLN A 465 5.00 -3.19 -31.09
C GLN A 465 5.54 -2.70 -32.44
N LEU A 466 6.48 -1.75 -32.42
CA LEU A 466 7.08 -1.17 -33.63
C LEU A 466 8.03 -2.12 -34.36
N SER A 467 8.61 -3.08 -33.62
CA SER A 467 9.53 -4.10 -34.13
C SER A 467 8.80 -5.40 -34.52
N GLY A 468 7.47 -5.45 -34.34
CA GLY A 468 6.66 -6.62 -34.67
C GLY A 468 6.87 -7.81 -33.74
N VAL A 469 7.35 -7.58 -32.52
CA VAL A 469 7.52 -8.61 -31.50
C VAL A 469 6.16 -8.88 -30.84
N ASP A 470 5.66 -10.11 -30.97
CA ASP A 470 4.36 -10.55 -30.47
C ASP A 470 4.46 -11.15 -29.06
N MET A 471 3.38 -11.06 -28.29
CA MET A 471 3.27 -11.63 -26.94
C MET A 471 3.44 -13.15 -26.84
N SER A 472 3.36 -13.88 -27.96
CA SER A 472 3.68 -15.32 -28.08
C SER A 472 5.18 -15.62 -28.00
N THR A 473 6.04 -14.60 -27.93
CA THR A 473 7.50 -14.77 -27.72
C THR A 473 7.98 -14.13 -26.40
N PRO A 474 7.59 -14.68 -25.22
CA PRO A 474 7.73 -14.02 -23.92
C PRO A 474 9.13 -13.46 -23.60
N LYS A 475 10.17 -14.27 -23.84
CA LYS A 475 11.56 -13.90 -23.54
C LYS A 475 12.08 -12.78 -24.44
N LEU A 476 11.75 -12.84 -25.73
CA LEU A 476 12.14 -11.82 -26.69
C LEU A 476 11.42 -10.50 -26.37
N LEU A 477 10.12 -10.58 -26.10
CA LEU A 477 9.31 -9.43 -25.71
C LEU A 477 9.86 -8.75 -24.45
N ALA A 478 10.11 -9.50 -23.38
CA ALA A 478 10.65 -8.95 -22.14
C ALA A 478 12.02 -8.25 -22.35
N LYS A 479 12.89 -8.85 -23.18
CA LYS A 479 14.19 -8.25 -23.54
C LYS A 479 14.02 -6.96 -24.34
N THR A 480 13.14 -6.93 -25.33
CA THR A 480 12.87 -5.74 -26.15
C THR A 480 12.21 -4.62 -25.34
N ASP A 481 11.31 -4.96 -24.42
CA ASP A 481 10.72 -4.00 -23.49
C ASP A 481 11.78 -3.39 -22.57
N LYS A 482 12.69 -4.22 -22.03
CA LYS A 482 13.81 -3.76 -21.21
C LYS A 482 14.75 -2.84 -21.98
N GLU A 483 15.12 -3.21 -23.20
CA GLU A 483 15.95 -2.38 -24.08
C GLU A 483 15.31 -1.00 -24.32
N MET A 484 14.01 -0.96 -24.55
CA MET A 484 13.29 0.30 -24.70
C MET A 484 13.35 1.14 -23.43
N ILE A 485 13.08 0.53 -22.27
CA ILE A 485 13.11 1.21 -20.96
C ILE A 485 14.48 1.84 -20.72
N ASP A 486 15.55 1.08 -20.93
CA ASP A 486 16.92 1.51 -20.66
C ASP A 486 17.38 2.64 -21.60
N ASN A 487 16.84 2.68 -22.83
CA ASN A 487 17.18 3.69 -23.84
C ASN A 487 16.15 4.83 -23.92
N LEU A 488 15.18 4.91 -23.01
CA LEU A 488 14.06 5.83 -23.15
C LEU A 488 14.47 7.27 -22.79
N ASN A 489 14.55 8.12 -23.81
CA ASN A 489 14.82 9.55 -23.70
C ASN A 489 13.81 10.35 -24.56
N LEU A 490 13.85 11.69 -24.55
CA LEU A 490 12.92 12.52 -25.33
C LEU A 490 12.88 12.16 -26.82
N LYS A 491 14.05 11.98 -27.42
CA LYS A 491 14.15 11.68 -28.86
C LYS A 491 13.45 10.36 -29.16
N ASN A 492 13.72 9.33 -28.36
CA ASN A 492 13.10 8.01 -28.52
C ASN A 492 11.60 8.04 -28.19
N TYR A 493 11.17 8.80 -27.18
CA TYR A 493 9.76 9.02 -26.86
C TYR A 493 8.98 9.60 -28.06
N PHE A 494 9.45 10.70 -28.64
CA PHE A 494 8.81 11.28 -29.83
C PHE A 494 8.92 10.38 -31.06
N TYR A 495 10.05 9.68 -31.23
CA TYR A 495 10.23 8.72 -32.30
C TYR A 495 9.18 7.60 -32.24
N TYR A 496 8.93 7.01 -31.07
CA TYR A 496 7.95 5.94 -30.92
C TYR A 496 6.52 6.42 -31.19
N ILE A 497 6.15 7.61 -30.69
CA ILE A 497 4.84 8.22 -30.97
C ILE A 497 4.66 8.47 -32.47
N ALA A 498 5.63 9.14 -33.11
CA ALA A 498 5.54 9.47 -34.53
C ALA A 498 5.45 8.21 -35.42
N ARG A 499 6.26 7.18 -35.11
CA ARG A 499 6.24 5.89 -35.83
C ARG A 499 4.88 5.20 -35.73
N THR A 500 4.26 5.28 -34.56
CA THR A 500 2.92 4.72 -34.31
C THR A 500 1.85 5.47 -35.07
N ALA A 501 1.88 6.81 -35.02
CA ALA A 501 0.95 7.67 -35.76
C ALA A 501 1.04 7.48 -37.28
N LEU A 502 2.22 7.18 -37.81
CA LEU A 502 2.46 6.84 -39.22
C LEU A 502 2.06 5.39 -39.59
N GLY A 503 1.39 4.67 -38.69
CA GLY A 503 0.81 3.35 -38.97
C GLY A 503 1.75 2.16 -38.78
N LYS A 504 2.91 2.33 -38.15
CA LYS A 504 3.78 1.20 -37.78
C LYS A 504 3.41 0.69 -36.39
N GLY A 505 3.23 -0.61 -36.21
CA GLY A 505 2.83 -1.19 -34.92
C GLY A 505 1.84 -2.36 -35.02
N SER A 506 2.26 -3.48 -35.60
CA SER A 506 1.40 -4.65 -35.87
C SER A 506 1.60 -5.82 -34.91
N GLY A 507 2.39 -5.66 -33.85
CA GLY A 507 2.88 -6.76 -32.99
C GLY A 507 1.81 -7.75 -32.50
N ASP A 508 0.57 -7.31 -32.21
CA ASP A 508 -0.52 -8.16 -31.69
C ASP A 508 -1.71 -8.30 -32.67
N ALA A 509 -1.50 -8.12 -33.97
CA ALA A 509 -2.59 -8.27 -34.94
C ALA A 509 -3.06 -9.72 -35.00
N VAL A 510 -4.39 -9.94 -34.91
CA VAL A 510 -5.00 -11.22 -35.26
C VAL A 510 -4.66 -11.50 -36.72
N LYS A 511 -3.97 -12.61 -37.00
CA LYS A 511 -3.56 -12.99 -38.37
C LYS A 511 -4.73 -13.57 -39.15
#